data_AF-N1VW04-F1
#
_entry.id   AF-N1VW04-F1
#
_cell.length_a   1.000
_cell.length_b   1.000
_cell.length_c   1.000
_cell.angle_alpha   90.00
_cell.angle_beta   90.00
_cell.angle_gamma   90.00
#
_symmetry.space_group_name_H-M   'P 1'
#
loop_
_entity.id
_entity.type
_entity.pdbx_description
1 polymer ?
#
loop_
_entity_poly.entity_id
_entity_poly.type
_entity_poly.pdbx_seq_one_letter_code
_entity_poly.pdbx_strand_id
1 'polypeptide(L)'
;MTPTKASLLVTYICAGLYLGLLSESGIAERMRLEKELQSLNAEVERLVVENQGLEEKERRLKNDAYALEQEARKYYLLSETAHVLKFEEMPSLSTQKSKALPSPIRTAGLGGEWKEPPLFLLRFFFISFSVFLILGVYFKLKRLPHTSKQERLN
;
A
#
# COMPACT_ATOMS: atom_id res chain seq x y z
N MET A 1 26.90 40.51 -10.02
CA MET A 1 25.79 39.82 -9.30
C MET A 1 26.29 39.50 -7.89
N THR A 2 25.58 39.89 -6.82
CA THR A 2 26.08 39.64 -5.46
C THR A 2 25.96 38.15 -5.10
N PRO A 3 26.88 37.59 -4.30
CA PRO A 3 26.87 36.18 -3.92
C PRO A 3 25.55 35.78 -3.25
N THR A 4 24.94 36.71 -2.50
CA THR A 4 23.65 36.56 -1.84
C THR A 4 22.48 36.42 -2.82
N LYS A 5 22.47 37.17 -3.93
CA LYS A 5 21.43 37.08 -4.95
C LYS A 5 21.52 35.74 -5.71
N ALA A 6 22.75 35.29 -5.98
CA ALA A 6 22.98 34.00 -6.63
C ALA A 6 22.56 32.82 -5.74
N SER A 7 22.90 32.84 -4.44
CA SER A 7 22.49 31.79 -3.51
C SER A 7 20.97 31.76 -3.32
N LEU A 8 20.30 32.92 -3.28
CA LEU A 8 18.84 33.01 -3.18
C LEU A 8 18.11 32.46 -4.41
N LEU A 9 18.63 32.72 -5.62
CA LEU A 9 18.06 32.15 -6.84
C LEU A 9 18.18 30.62 -6.85
N VAL A 10 19.34 30.10 -6.44
CA VAL A 10 19.56 28.66 -6.32
C VAL A 10 18.62 28.04 -5.28
N THR A 11 18.43 28.66 -4.11
CA THR A 11 17.46 28.18 -3.11
C THR A 11 16.04 28.15 -3.67
N TYR A 12 15.65 29.16 -4.46
CA TYR A 12 14.31 29.25 -5.02
C TYR A 12 14.04 28.12 -6.02
N ILE A 13 15.01 27.82 -6.89
CA ILE A 13 14.92 26.72 -7.86
C ILE A 13 14.89 25.37 -7.13
N CYS A 14 15.75 25.15 -6.13
CA CYS A 14 15.73 23.92 -5.33
C CYS A 14 14.42 23.73 -4.57
N ALA A 15 13.84 24.79 -4.02
CA ALA A 15 12.55 24.74 -3.33
C ALA A 15 11.40 24.40 -4.30
N GLY A 16 11.37 25.00 -5.49
CA GLY A 16 10.38 24.68 -6.51
C GLY A 16 10.44 23.22 -6.97
N LEU A 17 11.65 22.71 -7.20
CA LEU A 17 11.87 21.30 -7.56
C LEU A 17 11.46 20.34 -6.44
N TYR A 18 11.80 20.67 -5.19
CA TYR A 18 11.39 19.87 -4.03
C TYR A 18 9.87 19.80 -3.91
N LEU A 19 9.20 20.96 -4.00
CA LEU A 19 7.75 21.06 -3.87
C LEU A 19 7.00 20.30 -4.98
N GLY A 20 7.49 20.36 -6.23
CA GLY A 20 6.84 19.69 -7.35
C GLY A 20 7.07 18.17 -7.40
N LEU A 21 8.30 17.72 -7.14
CA LEU A 21 8.68 16.33 -7.38
C LEU A 21 8.65 15.47 -6.12
N LEU A 22 9.20 15.97 -5.01
CA LEU A 22 9.50 15.17 -3.82
C LEU A 22 8.58 15.44 -2.63
N SER A 23 7.78 16.51 -2.67
CA SER A 23 6.84 16.85 -1.60
C SER A 23 5.83 15.73 -1.33
N GLU A 24 5.14 15.81 -0.21
CA GLU A 24 4.08 14.86 0.17
C GLU A 24 2.94 14.80 -0.86
N SER A 25 2.73 15.89 -1.59
CA SER A 25 1.77 16.00 -2.70
C SER A 25 2.40 15.88 -4.10
N GLY A 26 3.70 15.56 -4.15
CA GLY A 26 4.51 15.51 -5.37
C GLY A 26 4.15 14.34 -6.28
N ILE A 27 4.61 14.43 -7.53
CA ILE A 27 4.33 13.44 -8.59
C ILE A 27 4.78 12.03 -8.18
N ALA A 28 5.90 11.92 -7.47
CA ALA A 28 6.43 10.63 -7.04
C ALA A 28 5.51 9.90 -6.06
N GLU A 29 4.91 10.62 -5.11
CA GLU A 29 3.92 10.04 -4.19
C GLU A 29 2.62 9.70 -4.92
N ARG A 30 2.16 10.57 -5.83
CA ARG A 30 0.95 10.31 -6.61
C ARG A 30 1.03 9.02 -7.43
N MET A 31 2.15 8.81 -8.13
CA MET A 31 2.33 7.58 -8.91
C MET A 31 2.38 6.34 -8.03
N ARG A 32 3.00 6.44 -6.85
CA ARG A 32 3.04 5.34 -5.89
C ARG A 32 1.63 5.04 -5.36
N LEU A 33 0.88 6.06 -4.94
CA LEU A 33 -0.48 5.92 -4.45
C LEU A 33 -1.41 5.37 -5.54
N GLU A 34 -1.24 5.78 -6.80
CA GLU A 34 -2.01 5.22 -7.93
C GLU A 34 -1.75 3.73 -8.13
N LYS A 35 -0.48 3.29 -8.07
CA LYS A 35 -0.15 1.85 -8.12
C LYS A 35 -0.76 1.09 -6.93
N GLU A 36 -0.64 1.65 -5.72
CA GLU A 36 -1.23 1.05 -4.51
C GLU A 36 -2.77 0.96 -4.66
N LEU A 37 -3.45 1.98 -5.16
CA LEU A 37 -4.88 1.94 -5.44
C LEU A 37 -5.26 0.91 -6.51
N GLN A 38 -4.50 0.82 -7.60
CA GLN A 38 -4.76 -0.17 -8.66
C GLN A 38 -4.64 -1.60 -8.13
N SER A 39 -3.56 -1.90 -7.40
CA SER A 39 -3.37 -3.21 -6.77
C SER A 39 -4.46 -3.54 -5.76
N LEU A 40 -4.87 -2.55 -4.95
CA LEU A 40 -5.95 -2.73 -3.97
C LEU A 40 -7.28 -3.00 -4.68
N ASN A 41 -7.56 -2.29 -5.77
CA ASN A 41 -8.78 -2.48 -6.54
C ASN A 41 -8.82 -3.87 -7.20
N ALA A 42 -7.69 -4.34 -7.74
CA ALA A 42 -7.58 -5.70 -8.27
C ALA A 42 -7.82 -6.77 -7.19
N GLU A 43 -7.33 -6.56 -5.96
CA GLU A 43 -7.57 -7.47 -4.84
C GLU A 43 -9.05 -7.45 -4.40
N VAL A 44 -9.69 -6.28 -4.41
CA VAL A 44 -11.14 -6.17 -4.15
C VAL A 44 -11.94 -6.93 -5.20
N GLU A 45 -11.66 -6.73 -6.48
CA GLU A 45 -12.33 -7.46 -7.57
C GLU A 45 -12.17 -8.98 -7.41
N ARG A 46 -10.95 -9.43 -7.08
CA ARG A 46 -10.67 -10.84 -6.81
C ARG A 46 -11.49 -11.37 -5.63
N LEU A 47 -11.55 -10.64 -4.52
CA LEU A 47 -12.32 -11.02 -3.34
C LEU A 47 -13.83 -11.05 -3.61
N VAL A 48 -14.33 -10.17 -4.49
CA VAL A 48 -15.73 -10.19 -4.92
C VAL A 48 -16.04 -11.46 -5.71
N VAL A 49 -15.18 -11.85 -6.65
CA VAL A 49 -15.33 -13.10 -7.40
C VAL A 49 -15.24 -14.32 -6.49
N GLU A 50 -14.32 -14.32 -5.53
CA GLU A 50 -14.20 -15.42 -4.56
C GLU A 50 -15.46 -15.55 -3.69
N ASN A 51 -16.02 -14.44 -3.20
CA ASN A 51 -17.27 -14.45 -2.43
C ASN A 51 -18.44 -14.99 -3.25
N GLN A 52 -18.60 -14.57 -4.51
CA GLN A 52 -19.64 -15.11 -5.40
C GLN A 52 -19.48 -16.63 -5.58
N GLY A 53 -18.25 -17.10 -5.80
CA GLY A 53 -17.97 -18.52 -5.91
C GLY A 53 -18.25 -19.32 -4.63
N LEU A 54 -18.06 -18.71 -3.45
CA LEU A 54 -18.41 -19.31 -2.16
C LEU A 54 -19.93 -19.36 -1.95
N GLU A 55 -20.65 -18.30 -2.31
CA GLU A 55 -22.10 -18.23 -2.23
C GLU A 55 -22.78 -19.30 -3.11
N GLU A 56 -22.28 -19.51 -4.32
CA GLU A 56 -22.75 -20.59 -5.19
C GLU A 56 -22.50 -21.98 -4.59
N LYS A 57 -21.33 -22.20 -3.99
CA LYS A 57 -21.01 -23.46 -3.31
C LYS A 57 -21.92 -23.70 -2.11
N GLU A 58 -22.18 -22.66 -1.31
CA GLU A 58 -23.11 -22.75 -0.18
C GLU A 58 -24.53 -23.10 -0.66
N ARG A 59 -24.99 -22.48 -1.75
CA ARG A 59 -26.30 -22.81 -2.35
C ARG A 59 -26.39 -24.26 -2.83
N ARG A 60 -25.33 -24.78 -3.47
CA ARG A 60 -25.27 -26.19 -3.89
C ARG A 60 -25.32 -27.13 -2.68
N LEU A 61 -24.53 -26.86 -1.65
CA LEU A 61 -24.51 -27.66 -0.42
C LEU A 61 -25.87 -27.66 0.29
N LYS A 62 -26.58 -26.53 0.32
CA LYS A 62 -27.95 -26.46 0.88
C LYS A 62 -28.93 -27.34 0.10
N ASN A 63 -28.84 -27.35 -1.23
CA ASN A 63 -29.68 -28.21 -2.06
C ASN A 63 -29.34 -29.69 -1.87
N ASP A 64 -28.06 -30.04 -1.82
CA ASP A 64 -27.61 -31.42 -1.60
C ASP A 64 -28.04 -31.94 -0.22
N ALA A 65 -27.93 -31.10 0.82
CA ALA A 65 -28.40 -31.42 2.16
C ALA A 65 -29.92 -31.66 2.19
N TYR A 66 -30.69 -30.83 1.50
CA TYR A 66 -32.15 -30.99 1.38
C TYR A 66 -32.53 -32.28 0.63
N ALA A 67 -31.83 -32.59 -0.47
CA ALA A 67 -32.03 -33.83 -1.22
C ALA A 67 -31.72 -35.06 -0.36
N LEU A 68 -30.62 -35.01 0.40
CA LEU A 68 -30.22 -36.07 1.31
C LEU A 68 -31.25 -36.26 2.44
N GLU A 69 -31.80 -35.18 3.00
CA GLU A 69 -32.86 -35.24 4.01
C GLU A 69 -34.13 -35.90 3.46
N GLN A 70 -34.55 -35.55 2.24
CA GLN A 70 -35.70 -36.17 1.59
C GLN A 70 -35.50 -37.67 1.34
N GLU A 71 -34.31 -38.06 0.87
CA GLU A 71 -33.98 -39.45 0.63
C GLU A 71 -33.89 -40.25 1.94
N ALA A 72 -33.23 -39.71 2.97
CA ALA A 72 -33.18 -40.30 4.30
C ALA A 72 -34.58 -40.47 4.91
N ARG A 73 -35.46 -39.48 4.77
CA ARG A 73 -36.85 -39.56 5.23
C ARG A 73 -37.64 -40.64 4.49
N LYS A 74 -37.41 -40.82 3.19
CA LYS A 74 -38.01 -41.89 2.41
C LYS A 74 -37.60 -43.27 2.94
N TYR A 75 -36.31 -43.51 3.14
CA TYR A 75 -35.83 -44.79 3.68
C TYR A 75 -36.26 -45.04 5.14
N TYR A 76 -36.28 -43.99 5.96
CA TYR A 76 -36.73 -44.07 7.35
C TYR A 76 -38.22 -44.46 7.46
N LEU A 77 -39.08 -43.93 6.60
CA LEU A 77 -40.52 -44.22 6.62
C LEU A 77 -40.91 -45.55 5.95
N LEU A 78 -40.04 -46.11 5.09
CA LEU A 78 -40.31 -47.35 4.34
C LEU A 78 -39.76 -48.62 5.00
N SER A 79 -39.03 -48.50 6.10
CA SER A 79 -38.48 -49.65 6.83
C SER A 79 -39.52 -50.26 7.78
N GLU A 80 -39.83 -51.56 7.62
CA GLU A 80 -40.66 -52.36 8.57
C GLU A 80 -40.09 -52.40 10.01
N THR A 81 -38.88 -51.87 10.24
CA THR A 81 -38.20 -51.86 11.55
C THR A 81 -38.01 -50.45 12.14
N ALA A 82 -38.61 -49.42 11.55
CA ALA A 82 -38.41 -48.02 11.95
C ALA A 82 -38.86 -47.74 13.40
N HIS A 83 -37.91 -47.77 14.34
CA HIS A 83 -38.08 -47.28 15.70
C HIS A 83 -37.87 -45.76 15.72
N VAL A 84 -38.80 -45.03 16.34
CA VAL A 84 -38.68 -43.58 16.56
C VAL A 84 -37.57 -43.30 17.58
N LEU A 85 -36.33 -43.19 17.10
CA LEU A 85 -35.24 -42.66 17.88
C LEU A 85 -35.40 -41.14 17.95
N LYS A 86 -36.08 -40.68 19.00
CA LYS A 86 -36.18 -39.27 19.35
C LYS A 86 -34.81 -38.81 19.84
N PHE A 87 -33.96 -38.35 18.92
CA PHE A 87 -32.69 -37.74 19.28
C PHE A 87 -32.98 -36.42 19.98
N GLU A 88 -32.65 -36.37 21.27
CA GLU A 88 -32.52 -35.13 22.01
C GLU A 88 -31.29 -34.42 21.42
N GLU A 89 -31.52 -33.31 20.73
CA GLU A 89 -30.45 -32.48 20.17
C GLU A 89 -29.54 -32.01 21.30
N MET A 90 -28.46 -32.73 21.55
CA MET A 90 -27.35 -32.17 22.32
C MET A 90 -26.80 -31.00 21.52
N PRO A 91 -26.62 -29.81 22.13
CA PRO A 91 -26.07 -28.66 21.42
C PRO A 91 -24.72 -29.07 20.85
N SER A 92 -24.60 -29.08 19.53
CA SER A 92 -23.34 -29.32 18.86
C SER A 92 -22.37 -28.26 19.40
N LEU A 93 -21.34 -28.73 20.11
CA LEU A 93 -20.21 -27.91 20.49
C LEU A 93 -19.50 -27.57 19.19
N SER A 94 -20.03 -26.57 18.48
CA SER A 94 -19.44 -26.02 17.28
C SER A 94 -18.05 -25.58 17.71
N THR A 95 -17.08 -26.42 17.39
CA THR A 95 -15.68 -26.07 17.53
C THR A 95 -15.47 -25.06 16.43
N GLN A 96 -15.83 -23.81 16.71
CA GLN A 96 -15.38 -22.65 15.98
C GLN A 96 -13.86 -22.73 16.03
N LYS A 97 -13.26 -23.41 15.06
CA LYS A 97 -11.90 -23.11 14.64
C LYS A 97 -12.00 -21.67 14.17
N SER A 98 -11.74 -20.74 15.09
CA SER A 98 -11.36 -19.38 14.77
C SER A 98 -10.19 -19.51 13.81
N LYS A 99 -10.50 -19.46 12.52
CA LYS A 99 -9.54 -19.32 11.45
C LYS A 99 -8.93 -17.95 11.70
N ALA A 100 -7.90 -17.93 12.54
CA ALA A 100 -7.09 -16.75 12.77
C ALA A 100 -6.57 -16.38 11.39
N LEU A 101 -7.16 -15.33 10.82
CA LEU A 101 -6.55 -14.65 9.69
C LEU A 101 -5.16 -14.26 10.19
N PRO A 102 -4.07 -14.67 9.54
CA PRO A 102 -2.79 -14.10 9.86
C PRO A 102 -2.90 -12.62 9.49
N SER A 103 -3.01 -11.77 10.51
CA SER A 103 -2.70 -10.35 10.36
C SER A 103 -1.32 -10.30 9.73
N PRO A 104 -1.11 -9.62 8.58
CA PRO A 104 0.24 -9.32 8.18
C PRO A 104 0.74 -8.33 9.23
N ILE A 105 1.51 -8.85 10.19
CA ILE A 105 2.45 -8.05 10.95
C ILE A 105 3.27 -7.38 9.85
N ARG A 106 2.99 -6.09 9.61
CA ARG A 106 3.86 -5.22 8.84
C ARG A 106 5.12 -5.06 9.67
N THR A 107 5.93 -6.11 9.71
CA THR A 107 7.33 -6.01 10.04
C THR A 107 7.88 -5.03 9.02
N ALA A 108 8.23 -3.83 9.49
CA ALA A 108 9.23 -2.98 8.86
C ALA A 108 10.58 -3.72 8.92
N GLY A 109 10.60 -4.90 8.29
CA GLY A 109 11.68 -5.85 8.21
C GLY A 109 12.39 -5.59 6.90
N LEU A 110 13.61 -5.11 7.05
CA LEU A 110 14.63 -4.91 6.05
C LEU A 110 14.96 -6.24 5.32
N GLY A 111 14.06 -6.72 4.46
CA GLY A 111 14.24 -7.97 3.76
C GLY A 111 13.14 -8.22 2.73
N GLY A 112 13.53 -8.30 1.47
CA GLY A 112 12.71 -8.93 0.44
C GLY A 112 11.69 -8.01 -0.23
N GLU A 113 12.18 -6.97 -0.89
CA GLU A 113 11.73 -6.48 -2.20
C GLU A 113 12.53 -5.19 -2.40
N TRP A 114 13.16 -5.00 -3.56
CA TRP A 114 13.66 -3.68 -3.97
C TRP A 114 12.45 -2.80 -4.29
N LYS A 115 11.63 -2.58 -3.26
CA LYS A 115 10.53 -1.65 -3.23
C LYS A 115 11.20 -0.30 -3.30
N GLU A 116 10.98 0.36 -4.42
CA GLU A 116 11.37 1.72 -4.81
C GLU A 116 12.08 2.48 -3.67
N PRO A 117 13.32 2.97 -3.89
CA PRO A 117 14.14 3.52 -2.82
C PRO A 117 13.28 4.44 -1.96
N PRO A 118 13.15 4.17 -0.64
CA PRO A 118 12.13 4.79 0.17
C PRO A 118 12.23 6.29 -0.04
N LEU A 119 11.13 6.92 -0.49
CA LEU A 119 11.10 8.34 -0.88
C LEU A 119 11.71 9.23 0.20
N PHE A 120 11.70 8.78 1.45
CA PHE A 120 12.44 9.35 2.58
C PHE A 120 13.95 9.51 2.34
N LEU A 121 14.66 8.48 1.86
CA LEU A 121 16.08 8.57 1.52
C LEU A 121 16.31 9.60 0.41
N LEU A 122 15.47 9.58 -0.64
CA LEU A 122 15.58 10.52 -1.75
C LEU A 122 15.36 11.96 -1.28
N ARG A 123 14.36 12.20 -0.41
CA ARG A 123 14.14 13.49 0.26
C ARG A 123 15.34 13.92 1.09
N PHE A 124 15.89 13.02 1.91
CA PHE A 124 17.05 13.30 2.74
C PHE A 124 18.29 13.66 1.91
N PHE A 125 18.56 12.90 0.84
CA PHE A 125 19.65 13.19 -0.10
C PHE A 125 19.43 14.51 -0.82
N PHE A 126 18.21 14.79 -1.27
CA PHE A 126 17.92 16.05 -1.95
C PHE A 126 18.13 17.26 -1.03
N ILE A 127 17.61 17.20 0.21
CA ILE A 127 17.77 18.29 1.19
C ILE A 127 19.25 18.49 1.52
N SER A 128 19.98 17.42 1.86
CA SER A 128 21.41 17.52 2.18
C SER A 128 22.25 18.04 1.01
N PHE A 129 21.97 17.57 -0.21
CA PHE A 129 22.63 18.04 -1.42
C PHE A 129 22.30 19.51 -1.72
N SER A 130 21.05 19.93 -1.54
CA SER A 130 20.64 21.33 -1.76
C SER A 130 21.38 22.28 -0.83
N VAL A 131 21.49 21.94 0.45
CA VAL A 131 22.24 22.72 1.45
C VAL A 131 23.70 22.84 1.04
N PHE A 132 24.32 21.72 0.67
CA PHE A 132 25.71 21.70 0.22
C PHE A 132 25.92 22.54 -1.05
N LEU A 133 24.99 22.49 -2.00
CA LEU A 133 25.04 23.25 -3.24
C LEU A 133 24.94 24.76 -2.97
N ILE A 134 24.03 25.19 -2.08
CA ILE A 134 23.86 26.61 -1.69
C ILE A 134 25.13 27.13 -1.02
N LEU A 135 25.69 26.38 -0.07
CA LEU A 135 26.96 26.70 0.60
C LEU A 135 28.12 26.73 -0.39
N GLY A 136 28.20 25.74 -1.29
CA GLY A 136 29.24 25.64 -2.31
C GLY A 136 29.23 26.83 -3.26
N VAL A 137 28.05 27.23 -3.76
CA VAL A 137 27.88 28.41 -4.61
C VAL A 137 28.28 29.68 -3.86
N TYR A 138 27.85 29.83 -2.60
CA TYR A 138 28.19 30.99 -1.77
C TYR A 138 29.70 31.12 -1.53
N PHE A 139 30.37 30.05 -1.09
CA PHE A 139 31.81 30.05 -0.84
C PHE A 139 32.63 30.22 -2.11
N LYS A 140 32.21 29.61 -3.22
CA LYS A 140 32.88 29.77 -4.52
C LYS A 140 32.82 31.23 -4.95
N LEU A 141 31.65 31.87 -4.95
CA LEU A 141 31.49 33.28 -5.34
C LEU A 141 32.23 34.25 -4.41
N LYS A 142 32.36 33.93 -3.12
CA LYS A 142 33.15 34.74 -2.16
C LYS A 142 34.66 34.59 -2.35
N ARG A 143 35.13 33.46 -2.88
CA ARG A 143 36.55 33.23 -3.22
C ARG A 143 36.96 33.86 -4.55
N LEU A 144 36.02 34.19 -5.44
CA LEU A 144 36.36 34.95 -6.65
C LEU A 144 36.72 36.39 -6.24
N PRO A 145 37.90 36.91 -6.62
CA PRO A 145 38.22 38.32 -6.41
C PRO A 145 37.19 39.19 -7.15
N HIS A 146 36.81 40.33 -6.55
CA HIS A 146 35.95 41.32 -7.19
C HIS A 146 36.64 41.83 -8.46
N THR A 147 36.33 41.24 -9.62
CA THR A 147 36.69 41.80 -10.93
C THR A 147 35.74 42.97 -11.23
N SER A 148 35.86 44.03 -10.44
CA SER A 148 35.26 45.33 -10.72
C SER A 148 36.36 46.39 -10.72
N LYS A 149 37.41 46.15 -11.51
CA LYS A 149 38.15 47.27 -12.11
C LYS A 149 37.45 47.56 -13.43
N GLN A 150 36.41 48.38 -13.33
CA GLN A 150 35.86 49.10 -14.45
C GLN A 150 36.97 50.07 -14.87
N GLU A 151 37.71 49.73 -15.92
CA GLU A 151 38.64 50.65 -16.56
C GLU A 151 37.86 51.93 -16.87
N ARG A 152 38.24 53.02 -16.20
CA ARG A 152 37.89 54.36 -16.67
C ARG A 152 38.61 54.53 -18.00
N LEU A 153 37.87 54.44 -19.10
CA LEU A 153 38.29 55.03 -20.36
C LEU A 153 38.37 56.54 -20.12
N ASN A 154 39.59 57.06 -20.09
CA ASN A 154 39.90 58.46 -20.37
C ASN A 154 39.94 58.66 -21.88
#